data_AF-A0AAU4KUN0-F1
#
_entry.id   AF-A0AAU4KUN0-F1
#
_cell.length_a   1.000
_cell.length_b   1.000
_cell.length_c   1.000
_cell.angle_alpha   90.00
_cell.angle_beta   90.00
_cell.angle_gamma   90.00
#
_symmetry.space_group_name_H-M   'P 1'
#
loop_
_entity.id
_entity.type
_entity.pdbx_description
1 polymer ?
#
loop_
_entity_poly.entity_id
_entity_poly.type
_entity_poly.pdbx_seq_one_letter_code
_entity_poly.pdbx_strand_id
1 'polypeptide(L)'
;MLTQLRGERLSEWIASATATDLPSLQRCARHLERDLDAVTAGLSHPWNSGVVEGHVNRIKMLKRQMLGRAGFELPRKRVLLAK
;
A
#
# COMPACT_ATOMS: atom_id res chain seq x y z
N MET A 1 1.70 -11.14 3.31
CA MET A 1 1.31 -10.30 4.46
C MET A 1 2.48 -10.24 5.42
N LEU A 2 2.70 -9.13 6.13
CA LEU A 2 3.73 -9.02 7.15
C LEU A 2 3.35 -9.90 8.34
N THR A 3 4.12 -10.95 8.60
CA THR A 3 3.79 -11.98 9.61
C THR A 3 4.55 -11.83 10.92
N GLN A 4 5.68 -11.14 10.90
CA GLN A 4 6.57 -11.07 12.06
C GLN A 4 6.22 -9.93 13.03
N LEU A 5 5.44 -8.95 12.56
CA LEU A 5 4.96 -7.80 13.32
C LEU A 5 6.02 -7.12 14.22
N ARG A 6 7.20 -6.83 13.66
CA ARG A 6 8.35 -6.25 14.38
C ARG A 6 8.47 -4.74 14.16
N GLY A 7 7.40 -3.99 14.45
CA GLY A 7 7.40 -2.53 14.28
C GLY A 7 8.43 -1.82 15.16
N GLU A 8 8.81 -2.39 16.30
CA GLU A 8 9.83 -1.87 17.20
C GLU A 8 11.23 -1.75 16.56
N ARG A 9 11.51 -2.56 15.53
CA ARG A 9 12.80 -2.57 14.82
C ARG A 9 12.86 -1.60 13.66
N LEU A 10 11.76 -0.90 13.36
CA LEU A 10 11.68 0.00 12.21
C LEU A 10 12.71 1.12 12.29
N SER A 11 12.89 1.73 13.45
CA SER A 11 13.83 2.84 13.65
C SER A 11 15.28 2.43 13.41
N GLU A 12 15.68 1.25 13.89
CA GLU A 12 17.02 0.67 13.64
C GLU A 12 17.23 0.44 12.15
N TRP A 13 16.21 -0.09 11.46
CA TRP A 13 16.28 -0.32 10.03
C TRP A 13 16.35 0.99 9.24
N ILE A 14 15.59 2.02 9.60
CA ILE A 14 15.63 3.34 8.96
C ILE A 14 17.03 3.95 9.09
N ALA A 15 17.65 3.88 10.27
CA ALA A 15 19.01 4.35 10.50
C ALA A 15 20.02 3.60 9.60
N SER A 16 19.93 2.28 9.55
CA SER A 16 20.79 1.45 8.69
C SER A 16 20.60 1.77 7.20
N ALA A 17 19.35 1.86 6.74
CA ALA A 17 18.99 2.18 5.36
C ALA A 17 19.49 3.57 4.93
N THR A 18 19.45 4.54 5.85
CA THR A 18 19.94 5.90 5.60
C THR A 18 21.46 5.97 5.50
N ALA A 19 22.17 5.09 6.20
CA ALA A 19 23.64 4.99 6.15
C ALA A 19 24.19 4.26 4.91
N THR A 20 23.33 3.66 4.08
CA THR A 20 23.75 3.02 2.83
C THR A 20 24.03 4.03 1.73
N ASP A 21 24.96 3.74 0.81
CA ASP A 21 25.19 4.53 -0.41
C ASP A 21 24.17 4.22 -1.53
N LEU A 22 22.91 3.99 -1.16
CA LEU A 22 21.81 3.71 -2.08
C LEU A 22 20.78 4.85 -2.03
N PRO A 23 20.85 5.83 -2.95
CA PRO A 23 19.99 7.03 -2.89
C PRO A 23 18.49 6.73 -2.90
N SER A 24 18.07 5.65 -3.59
CA SER A 24 16.68 5.19 -3.61
C SER A 24 16.24 4.65 -2.24
N LEU A 25 17.10 3.91 -1.56
CA LEU A 25 16.83 3.34 -0.24
C LEU A 25 16.82 4.43 0.84
N GLN A 26 17.78 5.35 0.80
CA GLN A 26 17.78 6.54 1.67
C GLN A 26 16.50 7.38 1.49
N ARG A 27 16.06 7.58 0.25
CA ARG A 27 14.80 8.29 -0.03
C ARG A 27 13.58 7.54 0.54
N CYS A 28 13.56 6.21 0.41
CA CYS A 28 12.52 5.37 1.00
C CYS A 28 12.50 5.53 2.53
N ALA A 29 13.65 5.40 3.19
CA ALA A 29 13.79 5.53 4.64
C ALA A 29 13.25 6.88 5.15
N ARG A 30 13.62 7.98 4.49
CA ARG A 30 13.11 9.34 4.81
C ARG A 30 11.60 9.48 4.62
N HIS A 31 10.99 8.76 3.69
CA HIS A 31 9.54 8.78 3.53
C HIS A 31 8.85 7.99 4.65
N LEU A 32 9.39 6.83 5.02
CA LEU A 32 8.85 6.05 6.14
C LEU A 32 8.96 6.81 7.46
N GLU A 33 10.03 7.58 7.66
CA GLU A 33 10.24 8.41 8.83
C GLU A 33 9.18 9.53 8.98
N ARG A 34 8.66 10.06 7.86
CA ARG A 34 7.57 11.07 7.89
C ARG A 34 6.24 10.50 8.38
N ASP A 35 6.00 9.22 8.12
CA ASP A 35 4.77 8.50 8.48
C ASP A 35 5.04 7.47 9.59
N LEU A 36 6.05 7.70 10.44
CA LEU A 36 6.62 6.71 11.35
C LEU A 36 5.57 6.02 12.23
N ASP A 37 4.66 6.77 12.82
CA ASP A 37 3.61 6.22 13.69
C ASP A 37 2.69 5.26 12.93
N ALA A 38 2.27 5.66 11.72
CA ALA A 38 1.38 4.85 10.89
C ALA A 38 2.07 3.58 10.39
N VAL A 39 3.33 3.68 9.97
CA VAL A 39 4.12 2.54 9.50
C VAL A 39 4.44 1.60 10.67
N THR A 40 4.77 2.14 11.85
CA THR A 40 5.00 1.36 13.07
C THR A 40 3.73 0.60 13.47
N ALA A 41 2.57 1.26 13.49
CA ALA A 41 1.29 0.60 13.78
C ALA A 41 0.98 -0.51 12.75
N GLY A 42 1.21 -0.24 11.46
CA GLY A 42 1.03 -1.23 10.40
C GLY A 42 2.00 -2.42 10.48
N LEU A 43 3.16 -2.24 11.12
CA LEU A 43 4.15 -3.28 11.39
C LEU A 43 3.99 -3.93 12.76
N SER A 44 3.14 -3.43 13.65
CA SER A 44 2.97 -3.97 15.02
C SER A 44 1.63 -4.69 15.22
N HIS A 45 0.62 -4.38 14.41
CA HIS A 45 -0.70 -4.96 14.54
C HIS A 45 -0.99 -6.08 13.53
N PRO A 46 -1.84 -7.07 13.88
CA PRO A 46 -2.22 -8.16 12.96
C PRO A 46 -3.13 -7.69 11.81
N TRP A 47 -3.63 -6.46 11.89
CA TRP A 47 -4.51 -5.88 10.88
C TRP A 47 -3.73 -5.53 9.61
N ASN A 48 -4.36 -5.72 8.47
CA ASN A 48 -3.73 -5.50 7.18
C ASN A 48 -4.73 -5.00 6.14
N SER A 49 -4.21 -4.35 5.11
CA SER A 49 -5.00 -3.80 4.01
C SER A 49 -5.37 -4.83 2.94
N GLY A 50 -5.09 -6.13 3.10
CA GLY A 50 -5.22 -7.13 2.04
C GLY A 50 -6.62 -7.22 1.42
N VAL A 51 -7.67 -7.18 2.24
CA VAL A 51 -9.06 -7.15 1.75
C VAL A 51 -9.34 -5.87 0.97
N VAL A 52 -8.88 -4.73 1.47
CA VAL A 52 -9.06 -3.42 0.83
C VAL A 52 -8.31 -3.37 -0.50
N GLU A 53 -7.06 -3.84 -0.53
CA GLU A 53 -6.23 -3.94 -1.73
C GLU A 53 -6.85 -4.88 -2.76
N GLY A 54 -7.46 -5.99 -2.32
CA GLY A 54 -8.23 -6.89 -3.17
C GLY A 54 -9.38 -6.17 -3.88
N HIS A 55 -10.19 -5.41 -3.15
CA HIS A 55 -11.26 -4.60 -3.73
C HIS A 55 -10.72 -3.53 -4.69
N VAL A 56 -9.63 -2.84 -4.33
CA VAL A 56 -8.98 -1.84 -5.19
C VAL A 56 -8.47 -2.48 -6.49
N ASN A 57 -7.88 -3.67 -6.41
CA ASN A 57 -7.40 -4.39 -7.59
C ASN A 57 -8.55 -4.85 -8.49
N ARG A 58 -9.67 -5.32 -7.91
CA ARG A 58 -10.90 -5.64 -8.66
C ARG A 58 -11.43 -4.42 -9.41
N ILE A 59 -11.52 -3.27 -8.74
CA ILE A 59 -11.99 -2.01 -9.37
C ILE A 59 -11.03 -1.57 -10.47
N LYS A 60 -9.71 -1.61 -10.23
CA LYS A 60 -8.69 -1.29 -11.25
C LYS A 60 -8.80 -2.21 -12.47
N MET A 61 -9.05 -3.50 -12.26
CA MET A 61 -9.25 -4.47 -13.34
C MET A 61 -10.50 -4.14 -14.16
N LEU A 62 -11.64 -3.92 -13.50
CA LEU A 62 -12.89 -3.51 -14.18
C LEU A 62 -12.69 -2.21 -14.98
N LYS A 63 -12.03 -1.21 -14.39
CA LYS A 63 -11.69 0.04 -15.10
C LYS A 63 -10.83 -0.21 -16.33
N ARG A 64 -9.79 -1.05 -16.25
CA ARG A 64 -8.89 -1.37 -17.38
C ARG A 64 -9.61 -2.06 -18.54
N GLN A 65 -10.57 -2.96 -18.26
CA GLN A 65 -11.38 -3.60 -19.31
C GLN A 65 -12.26 -2.61 -20.10
N MET A 66 -12.54 -1.44 -19.51
CA MET A 66 -13.50 -0.47 -20.03
C MET A 66 -12.88 0.85 -20.47
N LEU A 67 -11.56 0.98 -20.40
CA LEU A 67 -10.87 2.20 -20.77
C LEU A 67 -11.25 2.61 -22.21
N GLY A 68 -11.74 3.85 -22.37
CA GLY A 68 -12.16 4.39 -23.67
C GLY A 68 -13.49 3.86 -24.22
N ARG A 69 -14.21 2.98 -23.51
CA ARG A 69 -15.46 2.37 -24.00
C ARG A 69 -16.73 3.10 -23.59
N ALA A 70 -16.72 3.84 -22.47
CA ALA A 70 -17.86 4.59 -21.97
C ALA A 70 -17.45 5.62 -20.90
N GLY A 71 -18.35 6.58 -20.62
CA GLY A 71 -18.26 7.47 -19.46
C GLY A 71 -18.45 6.74 -18.12
N PHE A 72 -18.39 7.49 -17.02
CA PHE A 72 -18.33 6.97 -15.64
C PHE A 72 -19.49 6.02 -15.25
N GLU A 73 -20.67 6.20 -15.82
CA GLU A 73 -21.87 5.42 -15.50
C GLU A 73 -21.70 3.92 -15.71
N LEU A 74 -20.98 3.51 -16.75
CA LEU A 74 -20.84 2.10 -17.09
C LEU A 74 -19.86 1.36 -16.16
N PRO A 75 -18.66 1.90 -15.86
CA PRO A 75 -17.82 1.37 -14.78
C PRO A 75 -18.51 1.34 -13.42
N ARG A 76 -19.30 2.38 -13.07
CA ARG A 76 -20.07 2.41 -11.81
C ARG A 76 -21.05 1.24 -11.72
N LYS A 77 -21.84 1.00 -12.77
CA LYS A 77 -22.77 -0.14 -12.83
C LYS A 77 -22.03 -1.47 -12.68
N ARG A 78 -20.88 -1.65 -13.33
CA ARG A 78 -20.10 -2.90 -13.19
C ARG A 78 -19.50 -3.10 -11.81
N VAL A 79 -19.06 -2.04 -11.13
CA VAL A 79 -18.56 -2.17 -9.75
C VAL A 79 -19.69 -2.53 -8.78
N LEU A 80 -20.85 -1.89 -8.91
CA LEU A 80 -21.99 -2.09 -8.00
C LEU A 80 -22.77 -3.38 -8.25
N LEU A 81 -22.83 -3.85 -9.51
CA LEU A 81 -23.62 -5.02 -9.90
C LEU A 81 -22.79 -6.30 -10.06
N ALA A 82 -21.46 -6.21 -10.12
CA ALA A 82 -20.63 -7.40 -10.13
C ALA A 82 -20.64 -8.02 -8.73
N LYS A 83 -21.07 -9.27 -8.63
CA LYS A 83 -20.94 -10.10 -7.41
C LYS A 83 -19.47 -10.33 -7.09
#